data_AF-A0A4Q4YAY1-F1
#
_entry.id   AF-A0A4Q4YAY1-F1
#
_cell.length_a   1.000
_cell.length_b   1.000
_cell.length_c   1.000
_cell.angle_alpha   90.00
_cell.angle_beta   90.00
_cell.angle_gamma   90.00
#
_symmetry.space_group_name_H-M   'P 1'
#
loop_
_entity.id
_entity.type
_entity.pdbx_description
1 polymer ?
#
loop_
_entity_poly.entity_id
_entity_poly.type
_entity_poly.pdbx_seq_one_letter_code
_entity_poly.pdbx_strand_id
1 'polypeptide(L)'
;MVLTGILRHYASVLMASPPKKVDKNTIKEQRSMLHGVAVRSNYHVLSEPSFRVRRDYLTNAYETGAYLKNPDQRGQPPPNPMTDPGAMDGMMGMMKNNMAMMIPNTLIMSWINAFFSGFVIIKLPFPITVKFKSMLQAGVATREMDPRWMSSISWYFLCYFGLQSVFNFLLGSDNAANQMAQQMAGMGPQAPQMMGPGVDPDKQFKAEAENLAVIAHYSVLDDVEERLLEGIMSK
;
A
#
# COMPACT_ATOMS: atom_id res chain seq x y z
N MET A 1 16.54 20.43 2.54
CA MET A 1 15.24 19.76 2.32
C MET A 1 15.03 19.35 0.88
N VAL A 2 15.16 20.26 -0.09
CA VAL A 2 15.02 19.90 -1.53
C VAL A 2 16.11 18.92 -1.99
N LEU A 3 17.39 19.30 -1.87
CA LEU A 3 18.52 18.43 -2.28
C LEU A 3 18.53 17.08 -1.56
N THR A 4 18.21 17.07 -0.26
CA THR A 4 18.11 15.85 0.53
C THR A 4 16.98 14.93 0.03
N GLY A 5 15.85 15.49 -0.41
CA GLY A 5 14.76 14.73 -1.02
C GLY A 5 15.12 14.16 -2.38
N ILE A 6 15.81 14.94 -3.22
CA ILE A 6 16.32 14.49 -4.53
C ILE A 6 17.36 13.38 -4.37
N LEU A 7 18.34 13.57 -3.47
CA LEU A 7 19.35 12.57 -3.18
C LEU A 7 18.73 11.29 -2.63
N ARG A 8 17.76 11.40 -1.73
CA ARG A 8 16.99 10.25 -1.22
C ARG A 8 16.29 9.51 -2.36
N HIS A 9 15.66 10.23 -3.28
CA HIS A 9 15.00 9.62 -4.43
C HIS A 9 15.97 8.79 -5.27
N TYR A 10 17.08 9.39 -5.70
CA TYR A 10 18.07 8.66 -6.50
C TYR A 10 18.75 7.53 -5.73
N ALA A 11 19.06 7.71 -4.45
CA ALA A 11 19.58 6.64 -3.61
C ALA A 11 18.58 5.47 -3.50
N SER A 12 17.29 5.76 -3.34
CA SER A 12 16.25 4.73 -3.33
C SER A 12 16.13 3.99 -4.66
N VAL A 13 16.24 4.69 -5.79
CA VAL A 13 16.23 4.09 -7.12
C VAL A 13 17.45 3.19 -7.33
N LEU A 14 18.63 3.62 -6.87
CA LEU A 14 19.87 2.84 -6.96
C LEU A 14 19.89 1.63 -6.02
N MET A 15 19.26 1.74 -4.86
CA MET A 15 19.12 0.64 -3.89
C MET A 15 17.97 -0.32 -4.24
N ALA A 16 17.10 0.05 -5.19
CA ALA A 16 16.01 -0.80 -5.65
C ALA A 16 16.62 -2.08 -6.22
N SER A 17 16.31 -3.20 -5.59
CA SER A 17 16.77 -4.49 -6.07
C SER A 17 15.99 -4.84 -7.34
N PRO A 18 16.65 -5.38 -8.38
CA PRO A 18 15.95 -5.81 -9.58
C PRO A 18 14.85 -6.83 -9.20
N PRO A 19 13.71 -6.83 -9.92
CA PRO A 19 12.60 -7.73 -9.60
C PRO A 19 13.11 -9.17 -9.58
N LYS A 20 12.99 -9.82 -8.42
CA LYS A 20 13.42 -11.21 -8.24
C LYS A 20 12.62 -12.09 -9.21
N LYS A 21 13.29 -13.04 -9.85
CA LYS A 21 12.61 -14.05 -10.68
C LYS A 21 11.76 -14.92 -9.76
N VAL A 22 10.45 -14.71 -9.80
CA VAL A 22 9.49 -15.53 -9.06
C VAL A 22 9.33 -16.87 -9.79
N ASP A 23 9.25 -17.96 -9.03
CA ASP A 23 9.04 -19.29 -9.56
C ASP A 23 7.69 -19.40 -10.29
N LYS A 24 7.64 -20.20 -11.37
CA LYS A 24 6.46 -20.32 -12.24
C LYS A 24 5.23 -20.83 -11.48
N ASN A 25 5.41 -21.77 -10.56
CA ASN A 25 4.30 -22.32 -9.79
C ASN A 25 3.75 -21.30 -8.79
N THR A 26 4.63 -20.47 -8.21
CA THR A 26 4.23 -19.36 -7.33
C THR A 26 3.44 -18.29 -8.11
N ILE A 27 3.87 -17.97 -9.34
CA ILE A 27 3.13 -17.04 -10.21
C ILE A 27 1.78 -17.61 -10.59
N LYS A 28 1.71 -18.90 -10.92
CA LYS A 28 0.47 -19.60 -11.27
C LYS A 28 -0.53 -19.52 -10.10
N GLU A 29 -0.08 -19.81 -8.90
CA GLU A 29 -0.86 -19.73 -7.66
C GLU A 29 -1.41 -18.29 -7.47
N GLN A 30 -0.53 -17.29 -7.46
CA GLN A 30 -0.93 -15.89 -7.27
C GLN A 30 -1.90 -15.39 -8.35
N ARG A 31 -1.62 -15.67 -9.63
CA ARG A 31 -2.47 -15.22 -10.75
C ARG A 31 -3.80 -15.93 -10.76
N SER A 32 -3.84 -17.22 -10.38
CA SER A 32 -5.10 -17.96 -10.29
C SER A 32 -6.01 -17.40 -9.21
N MET A 33 -5.47 -17.00 -8.05
CA MET A 33 -6.24 -16.34 -6.99
C MET A 33 -6.77 -14.98 -7.46
N LEU A 34 -5.89 -14.15 -8.05
CA LEU A 34 -6.30 -12.85 -8.60
C LEU A 34 -7.39 -12.98 -9.67
N HIS A 35 -7.35 -14.05 -10.46
CA HIS A 35 -8.38 -14.34 -11.45
C HIS A 35 -9.73 -14.66 -10.78
N GLY A 36 -9.75 -15.45 -9.71
CA GLY A 36 -10.96 -15.71 -8.92
C GLY A 36 -11.58 -14.42 -8.36
N VAL A 37 -10.74 -13.58 -7.74
CA VAL A 37 -11.17 -12.28 -7.22
C VAL A 37 -11.70 -11.37 -8.34
N ALA A 38 -11.07 -11.37 -9.51
CA ALA A 38 -11.51 -10.57 -10.65
C ALA A 38 -12.85 -11.06 -11.22
N VAL A 39 -13.08 -12.38 -11.25
CA VAL A 39 -14.38 -12.95 -11.65
C VAL A 39 -15.45 -12.61 -10.60
N ARG A 40 -15.12 -12.68 -9.30
CA ARG A 40 -16.03 -12.29 -8.22
C ARG A 40 -16.34 -10.79 -8.16
N SER A 41 -15.41 -9.93 -8.54
CA SER A 41 -15.67 -8.48 -8.55
C SER A 41 -16.37 -8.00 -9.83
N ASN A 42 -16.16 -8.70 -10.96
CA ASN A 42 -16.66 -8.28 -12.27
C ASN A 42 -17.63 -9.28 -12.92
N TYR A 43 -18.32 -10.13 -12.14
CA TYR A 43 -19.26 -11.13 -12.68
C TYR A 43 -20.40 -10.50 -13.49
N HIS A 44 -20.77 -9.28 -13.16
CA HIS A 44 -21.88 -8.54 -13.74
C HIS A 44 -21.65 -8.10 -15.19
N VAL A 45 -20.39 -8.11 -15.68
CA VAL A 45 -20.06 -7.82 -17.09
C VAL A 45 -20.21 -9.06 -17.98
N LEU A 46 -20.27 -10.25 -17.37
CA LEU A 46 -20.38 -11.51 -18.09
C LEU A 46 -21.85 -11.87 -18.32
N SER A 47 -22.12 -12.58 -19.42
CA SER A 47 -23.39 -13.28 -19.59
C SER A 47 -23.48 -14.44 -18.61
N GLU A 48 -24.71 -14.79 -18.22
CA GLU A 48 -24.97 -15.88 -17.25
C GLU A 48 -24.30 -17.21 -17.66
N PRO A 49 -24.37 -17.67 -18.92
CA PRO A 49 -23.71 -18.92 -19.32
C PRO A 49 -22.18 -18.84 -19.18
N SER A 50 -21.59 -17.68 -19.52
CA SER A 50 -20.15 -17.46 -19.45
C SER A 50 -19.65 -17.42 -18.01
N PHE A 51 -20.41 -16.76 -17.12
CA PHE A 51 -20.10 -16.72 -15.70
C PHE A 51 -20.19 -18.11 -15.07
N ARG A 52 -21.27 -18.84 -15.35
CA ARG A 52 -21.48 -20.19 -14.81
C ARG A 52 -20.33 -21.14 -15.15
N VAL A 53 -19.92 -21.20 -16.42
CA VAL A 53 -18.78 -22.05 -16.85
C VAL A 53 -17.48 -21.68 -16.13
N ARG A 54 -17.19 -20.38 -15.98
CA ARG A 54 -15.98 -19.91 -15.30
C ARG A 54 -16.02 -20.17 -13.80
N ARG A 55 -17.17 -19.95 -13.16
CA ARG A 55 -17.39 -20.25 -11.74
C ARG A 55 -17.18 -21.74 -11.49
N ASP A 56 -17.82 -22.60 -12.26
CA ASP A 56 -17.74 -24.06 -12.06
C ASP A 56 -16.31 -24.56 -12.31
N TYR A 57 -15.62 -24.05 -13.35
CA TYR A 57 -14.21 -24.35 -13.62
C TYR A 57 -13.29 -23.93 -12.46
N LEU A 58 -13.43 -22.69 -11.97
CA LEU A 58 -12.57 -22.15 -10.91
C LEU A 58 -12.83 -22.83 -9.57
N THR A 59 -14.10 -23.06 -9.23
CA THR A 59 -14.50 -23.77 -8.01
C THR A 59 -13.90 -25.18 -8.00
N ASN A 60 -14.04 -25.92 -9.11
CA ASN A 60 -13.44 -27.25 -9.24
C ASN A 60 -11.91 -27.20 -9.16
N ALA A 61 -11.26 -26.24 -9.83
CA ALA A 61 -9.81 -26.12 -9.84
C ALA A 61 -9.23 -25.73 -8.47
N TYR A 62 -9.96 -24.94 -7.67
CA TYR A 62 -9.62 -24.58 -6.30
C TYR A 62 -9.85 -25.75 -5.32
N GLU A 63 -10.94 -26.49 -5.47
CA GLU A 63 -11.22 -27.69 -4.66
C GLU A 63 -10.25 -28.84 -4.94
N THR A 64 -9.85 -29.02 -6.20
CA THR A 64 -8.86 -30.03 -6.61
C THR A 64 -7.43 -29.64 -6.25
N GLY A 65 -7.17 -28.35 -5.99
CA GLY A 65 -5.84 -27.83 -5.68
C GLY A 65 -4.91 -27.74 -6.89
N ALA A 66 -5.44 -27.69 -8.12
CA ALA A 66 -4.67 -27.70 -9.38
C ALA A 66 -3.73 -26.48 -9.55
N TYR A 67 -3.96 -25.42 -8.78
CA TYR A 67 -3.17 -24.19 -8.78
C TYR A 67 -2.23 -24.05 -7.59
N LEU A 68 -2.25 -24.99 -6.64
CA LEU A 68 -1.33 -24.99 -5.50
C LEU A 68 0.10 -25.23 -5.97
N LYS A 69 1.05 -24.49 -5.40
CA LYS A 69 2.48 -24.65 -5.66
C LYS A 69 2.98 -26.05 -5.31
N ASN A 70 2.44 -26.64 -4.24
CA ASN A 70 2.72 -28.00 -3.78
C ASN A 70 1.40 -28.76 -3.58
N PRO A 71 0.93 -29.53 -4.57
CA PRO A 71 -0.32 -30.29 -4.43
C PRO A 71 -0.27 -31.36 -3.32
N ASP A 72 0.93 -31.83 -2.95
CA ASP A 72 1.17 -32.85 -1.91
C ASP A 72 1.13 -32.29 -0.47
N GLN A 73 1.07 -30.95 -0.29
CA GLN A 73 0.97 -30.30 1.03
C GLN A 73 -0.45 -29.84 1.38
N ARG A 74 -1.49 -30.32 0.66
CA ARG A 74 -2.89 -30.03 0.97
C ARG A 74 -3.19 -30.31 2.45
N GLY A 75 -3.66 -29.30 3.17
CA GLY A 75 -4.04 -29.40 4.58
C GLY A 75 -2.87 -29.44 5.59
N GLN A 76 -1.62 -29.25 5.17
CA GLN A 76 -0.53 -29.07 6.12
C GLN A 76 -0.52 -27.63 6.65
N PRO A 77 -0.33 -27.43 7.98
CA PRO A 77 -0.18 -26.09 8.53
C PRO A 77 1.01 -25.39 7.85
N PRO A 78 0.91 -24.07 7.61
CA PRO A 78 1.93 -23.35 6.86
C PRO A 78 3.30 -23.59 7.51
N PRO A 79 4.32 -24.00 6.73
CA PRO A 79 5.69 -23.96 7.21
C PRO A 79 5.95 -22.55 7.72
N ASN A 80 6.54 -22.43 8.90
CA ASN A 80 6.79 -21.13 9.51
C ASN A 80 7.42 -20.18 8.48
N PRO A 81 6.94 -18.94 8.32
CA PRO A 81 7.51 -17.99 7.36
C PRO A 81 8.99 -17.64 7.65
N MET A 82 9.52 -18.03 8.81
CA MET A 82 10.94 -17.99 9.15
C MET A 82 11.77 -19.16 8.61
N THR A 83 11.11 -20.26 8.20
CA THR A 83 11.77 -21.47 7.67
C THR A 83 11.80 -21.54 6.15
N ASP A 84 11.07 -20.66 5.45
CA ASP A 84 11.11 -20.56 3.99
C ASP A 84 12.06 -19.41 3.58
N PRO A 85 13.25 -19.70 3.01
CA PRO A 85 14.22 -18.70 2.59
C PRO A 85 13.65 -17.66 1.62
N GLY A 86 12.62 -18.02 0.83
CA GLY A 86 11.96 -17.10 -0.11
C GLY A 86 10.99 -16.12 0.56
N ALA A 87 10.28 -16.57 1.61
CA ALA A 87 9.38 -15.72 2.39
C ALA A 87 10.18 -14.75 3.28
N MET A 88 11.27 -15.22 3.86
CA MET A 88 12.22 -14.39 4.61
C MET A 88 12.89 -13.36 3.70
N ASP A 89 13.25 -13.73 2.47
CA ASP A 89 13.82 -12.80 1.48
C ASP A 89 12.85 -11.72 1.01
N GLY A 90 11.55 -12.04 0.90
CA GLY A 90 10.49 -11.09 0.57
C GLY A 90 10.20 -10.14 1.73
N MET A 91 10.15 -10.69 2.95
CA MET A 91 10.02 -9.93 4.19
C MET A 91 11.23 -9.02 4.42
N MET A 92 12.44 -9.52 4.20
CA MET A 92 13.69 -8.76 4.28
C MET A 92 13.78 -7.72 3.16
N GLY A 93 13.27 -8.01 1.97
CA GLY A 93 13.15 -7.03 0.88
C GLY A 93 12.23 -5.86 1.24
N MET A 94 11.06 -6.15 1.82
CA MET A 94 10.12 -5.13 2.31
C MET A 94 10.69 -4.36 3.52
N MET A 95 11.33 -5.07 4.46
CA MET A 95 12.00 -4.47 5.61
C MET A 95 13.17 -3.60 5.20
N LYS A 96 14.00 -4.04 4.24
CA LYS A 96 15.11 -3.26 3.68
C LYS A 96 14.60 -1.99 3.01
N ASN A 97 13.49 -2.08 2.26
CA ASN A 97 12.88 -0.90 1.66
C ASN A 97 12.36 0.07 2.73
N ASN A 98 11.67 -0.45 3.76
CA ASN A 98 11.19 0.36 4.88
C ASN A 98 12.35 0.99 5.69
N MET A 99 13.41 0.23 5.94
CA MET A 99 14.59 0.67 6.70
C MET A 99 15.41 1.70 5.91
N ALA A 100 15.56 1.51 4.61
CA ALA A 100 16.17 2.50 3.70
C ALA A 100 15.39 3.83 3.68
N MET A 101 14.10 3.83 4.03
CA MET A 101 13.29 5.04 4.18
C MET A 101 13.31 5.63 5.60
N MET A 102 13.44 4.81 6.65
CA MET A 102 13.45 5.26 8.04
C MET A 102 14.78 5.91 8.46
N ILE A 103 15.90 5.36 7.99
CA ILE A 103 17.25 5.82 8.36
C ILE A 103 17.46 7.30 8.00
N PRO A 104 17.20 7.76 6.75
CA PRO A 104 17.46 9.16 6.39
C PRO A 104 16.64 10.16 7.22
N ASN A 105 15.39 9.85 7.53
CA ASN A 105 14.50 10.76 8.27
C ASN A 105 14.89 10.86 9.74
N THR A 106 15.25 9.74 10.36
CA THR A 106 15.71 9.72 11.75
C THR A 106 17.04 10.45 11.91
N LEU A 107 17.95 10.27 10.96
CA LEU A 107 19.24 10.98 10.94
C LEU A 107 19.06 12.48 10.79
N ILE A 108 18.21 12.93 9.85
CA ILE A 108 17.94 14.36 9.65
C ILE A 108 17.25 14.97 10.88
N MET A 109 16.31 14.25 11.49
CA MET A 109 15.62 14.71 12.70
C MET A 109 16.58 14.82 13.90
N SER A 110 17.47 13.84 14.08
CA SER A 110 18.54 13.87 15.09
C SER A 110 19.53 15.01 14.84
N TRP A 111 19.92 15.23 13.58
CA TRP A 111 20.82 16.32 13.19
C TRP A 111 20.22 17.70 13.49
N ILE A 112 18.95 17.92 13.13
CA ILE A 112 18.26 19.18 13.41
C ILE A 112 18.11 19.38 14.92
N ASN A 113 17.82 18.33 15.68
CA ASN A 113 17.73 18.44 17.14
C ASN A 113 19.09 18.77 17.79
N ALA A 114 20.18 18.17 17.34
CA ALA A 114 21.51 18.40 17.90
C ALA A 114 22.06 19.80 17.61
N PHE A 115 21.91 20.29 16.38
CA PHE A 115 22.48 21.58 15.95
C PHE A 115 21.52 22.76 16.05
N PHE A 116 20.21 22.50 15.95
CA PHE A 116 19.21 23.55 15.84
C PHE A 116 18.17 23.59 16.97
N SER A 117 18.42 22.94 18.12
CA SER A 117 17.51 23.00 19.27
C SER A 117 17.68 24.29 20.10
N GLY A 118 16.62 24.69 20.81
CA GLY A 118 16.66 25.81 21.76
C GLY A 118 16.33 27.18 21.18
N PHE A 119 16.07 27.31 19.87
CA PHE A 119 15.76 28.59 19.24
C PHE A 119 14.52 28.58 18.37
N VAL A 120 14.00 29.80 18.19
CA VAL A 120 12.86 30.12 17.36
C VAL A 120 13.36 30.70 16.04
N ILE A 121 12.83 30.22 14.91
CA ILE A 121 13.31 30.64 13.58
C ILE A 121 12.34 31.59 12.90
N ILE A 122 11.04 31.30 12.95
CA ILE A 122 10.04 32.00 12.15
C ILE A 122 8.75 32.26 12.95
N LYS A 123 8.11 33.38 12.62
CA LYS A 123 6.77 33.72 13.07
C LYS A 123 5.79 33.49 11.93
N LEU A 124 4.74 32.71 12.18
CA LEU A 124 3.70 32.46 11.19
C LEU A 124 2.81 33.69 10.98
N PRO A 125 2.37 33.96 9.73
CA PRO A 125 1.52 35.11 9.40
C PRO A 125 0.04 34.89 9.74
N PHE A 126 -0.34 33.75 10.31
CA PHE A 126 -1.72 33.40 10.66
C PHE A 126 -1.82 32.93 12.12
N PRO A 127 -2.98 33.13 12.77
CA PRO A 127 -3.21 32.66 14.13
C PRO A 127 -3.26 31.13 14.19
N ILE A 128 -2.61 30.55 15.21
CA ILE A 128 -2.61 29.12 15.49
C ILE A 128 -3.22 28.85 16.87
N THR A 129 -3.94 27.74 17.00
CA THR A 129 -4.53 27.32 18.27
C THR A 129 -3.46 26.79 19.24
N VAL A 130 -3.68 27.01 20.54
CA VAL A 130 -2.73 26.62 21.61
C VAL A 130 -2.41 25.12 21.61
N LYS A 131 -3.28 24.27 21.07
CA LYS A 131 -3.05 22.81 20.97
C LYS A 131 -1.84 22.45 20.11
N PHE A 132 -1.48 23.27 19.11
CA PHE A 132 -0.29 23.03 18.29
C PHE A 132 0.99 23.53 18.94
N LYS A 133 0.92 24.25 20.07
CA LYS A 133 2.09 24.85 20.73
C LYS A 133 3.15 23.81 21.12
N SER A 134 2.75 22.69 21.73
CA SER A 134 3.68 21.62 22.12
C SER A 134 4.39 20.99 20.92
N MET A 135 3.76 20.98 19.75
CA MET A 135 4.31 20.45 18.51
C MET A 135 5.21 21.48 17.80
N LEU A 136 4.81 22.75 17.80
CA LEU A 136 5.50 23.84 17.10
C LEU A 136 6.72 24.38 17.86
N GLN A 137 6.73 24.22 19.18
CA GLN A 137 7.77 24.74 20.08
C GLN A 137 8.56 23.60 20.75
N ALA A 138 8.53 22.40 20.16
CA ALA A 138 9.34 21.29 20.60
C ALA A 138 10.83 21.70 20.63
N GLY A 139 11.47 21.62 21.80
CA GLY A 139 12.86 22.03 22.00
C GLY A 139 13.07 23.47 22.46
N VAL A 140 12.01 24.27 22.69
CA VAL A 140 12.12 25.63 23.27
C VAL A 140 11.44 25.65 24.65
N ALA A 141 12.21 25.94 25.70
CA ALA A 141 11.74 25.88 27.08
C ALA A 141 11.04 27.19 27.56
N THR A 142 10.03 27.68 26.84
CA THR A 142 9.29 28.90 27.21
C THR A 142 7.77 28.67 27.28
N ARG A 143 7.21 28.77 28.50
CA ARG A 143 5.77 28.49 28.75
C ARG A 143 4.83 29.56 28.21
N GLU A 144 5.24 30.81 28.12
CA GLU A 144 4.34 31.95 27.80
C GLU A 144 4.49 32.49 26.37
N MET A 145 5.25 31.81 25.52
CA MET A 145 5.48 32.26 24.14
C MET A 145 4.23 32.11 23.26
N ASP A 146 4.00 33.10 22.39
CA ASP A 146 2.91 33.08 21.39
C ASP A 146 3.03 31.83 20.48
N PRO A 147 1.97 31.01 20.31
CA PRO A 147 1.96 29.83 19.44
C PRO A 147 2.35 30.07 17.99
N ARG A 148 2.36 31.32 17.50
CA ARG A 148 2.80 31.68 16.14
C ARG A 148 4.30 31.49 15.92
N TRP A 149 5.08 31.44 17.00
CA TRP A 149 6.52 31.21 16.95
C TRP A 149 6.84 29.73 16.81
N MET A 150 7.65 29.41 15.81
CA MET A 150 7.98 28.05 15.42
C MET A 150 9.46 27.72 15.64
N SER A 151 9.71 26.54 16.21
CA SER A 151 11.03 25.95 16.36
C SER A 151 11.58 25.44 15.02
N SER A 152 12.88 25.16 15.00
CA SER A 152 13.58 24.52 13.87
C SER A 152 13.00 23.17 13.45
N ILE A 153 12.61 22.34 14.43
CA ILE A 153 12.06 20.98 14.22
C ILE A 153 10.71 21.06 13.52
N SER A 154 9.87 21.98 13.96
CA SER A 154 8.53 22.13 13.40
C SER A 154 8.57 22.77 12.01
N TRP A 155 9.54 23.65 11.76
CA TRP A 155 9.82 24.15 10.41
C TRP A 155 10.24 23.04 9.46
N TYR A 156 11.06 22.09 9.92
CA TYR A 156 11.42 20.90 9.15
C TYR A 156 10.20 20.06 8.79
N PHE A 157 9.32 19.75 9.74
CA PHE A 157 8.09 19.00 9.45
C PHE A 157 7.18 19.73 8.46
N LEU A 158 7.06 21.05 8.57
CA LEU A 158 6.30 21.86 7.61
C LEU A 158 6.89 21.75 6.21
N CYS A 159 8.22 21.92 6.07
CA CYS A 159 8.89 21.73 4.78
C CYS A 159 8.75 20.28 4.27
N TYR A 160 8.79 19.29 5.15
CA TYR A 160 8.69 17.88 4.77
C TYR A 160 7.33 17.55 4.14
N PHE A 161 6.23 17.99 4.75
CA PHE A 161 4.89 17.80 4.20
C PHE A 161 4.57 18.75 3.05
N GLY A 162 5.05 20.00 3.10
CA GLY A 162 4.74 21.02 2.10
C GLY A 162 5.49 20.85 0.77
N LEU A 163 6.66 20.22 0.77
CA LEU A 163 7.47 20.02 -0.44
C LEU A 163 7.01 18.82 -1.29
N GLN A 164 5.98 18.08 -0.88
CA GLN A 164 5.51 16.91 -1.63
C GLN A 164 5.06 17.26 -3.04
N SER A 165 4.31 18.35 -3.21
CA SER A 165 3.87 18.84 -4.53
C SER A 165 5.06 19.25 -5.40
N VAL A 166 6.10 19.85 -4.79
CA VAL A 166 7.33 20.24 -5.47
C VAL A 166 8.10 19.01 -5.95
N PHE A 167 8.20 17.96 -5.12
CA PHE A 167 8.82 16.70 -5.54
C PHE A 167 8.01 15.98 -6.62
N ASN A 168 6.67 16.00 -6.55
CA ASN A 168 5.82 15.45 -7.61
C ASN A 168 6.03 16.16 -8.94
N PHE A 169 6.15 17.49 -8.91
CA PHE A 169 6.44 18.26 -10.12
C PHE A 169 7.84 17.98 -10.68
N LEU A 170 8.85 17.89 -9.82
CA LEU A 170 10.25 17.74 -10.24
C LEU A 170 10.63 16.31 -10.65
N LEU A 171 10.10 15.29 -9.94
CA LEU A 171 10.52 13.89 -10.04
C LEU A 171 9.40 12.95 -10.54
N GLY A 172 8.19 13.47 -10.77
CA GLY A 172 7.02 12.67 -11.14
C GLY A 172 6.27 12.08 -9.95
N SER A 173 5.14 11.40 -10.23
CA SER A 173 4.21 10.86 -9.23
C SER A 173 4.76 9.69 -8.42
N ASP A 174 5.68 8.91 -8.97
CA ASP A 174 6.29 7.73 -8.31
C ASP A 174 7.60 8.06 -7.58
N ASN A 175 7.72 9.27 -7.03
CA ASN A 175 8.94 9.65 -6.34
C ASN A 175 9.02 9.01 -4.94
N ALA A 176 10.18 8.44 -4.63
CA ALA A 176 10.50 7.90 -3.30
C ALA A 176 10.60 8.98 -2.19
N ALA A 177 10.54 10.26 -2.54
CA ALA A 177 10.49 11.36 -1.59
C ALA A 177 9.12 11.44 -0.89
N ASN A 178 8.02 11.14 -1.61
CA ASN A 178 6.65 11.22 -1.10
C ASN A 178 6.12 9.90 -0.51
N GLN A 179 6.82 8.78 -0.74
CA GLN A 179 6.39 7.44 -0.28
C GLN A 179 6.19 7.34 1.24
N MET A 180 6.82 8.18 2.07
CA MET A 180 6.62 8.13 3.53
C MET A 180 5.20 8.54 3.96
N ALA A 181 4.58 9.54 3.31
CA ALA A 181 3.20 9.90 3.63
C ALA A 181 2.23 8.79 3.20
N GLN A 182 2.56 8.14 2.09
CA GLN A 182 1.83 6.96 1.61
C GLN A 182 2.00 5.76 2.57
N GLN A 183 3.17 5.61 3.17
CA GLN A 183 3.45 4.54 4.14
C GLN A 183 2.77 4.79 5.48
N MET A 184 2.74 6.04 5.97
CA MET A 184 1.98 6.42 7.16
C MET A 184 0.47 6.32 6.95
N ALA A 185 -0.02 6.59 5.72
CA ALA A 185 -1.41 6.35 5.34
C ALA A 185 -1.73 4.85 5.17
N GLY A 186 -0.74 4.04 4.78
CA GLY A 186 -0.86 2.60 4.58
C GLY A 186 -0.88 1.76 5.87
N MET A 187 -0.57 2.35 7.03
CA MET A 187 -0.73 1.71 8.35
C MET A 187 -2.16 1.83 8.90
N GLY A 188 -3.13 2.24 8.09
CA GLY A 188 -4.55 2.11 8.41
C GLY A 188 -4.96 0.62 8.50
N PRO A 189 -5.85 0.23 9.42
CA PRO A 189 -6.23 -1.17 9.69
C PRO A 189 -7.06 -1.86 8.59
N GLN A 190 -6.93 -1.47 7.31
CA GLN A 190 -7.88 -1.84 6.24
C GLN A 190 -7.26 -2.18 4.89
N ALA A 191 -5.95 -2.47 4.81
CA ALA A 191 -5.43 -3.16 3.64
C ALA A 191 -5.69 -4.68 3.83
N PRO A 192 -6.56 -5.33 3.03
CA PRO A 192 -6.67 -6.77 3.07
C PRO A 192 -5.31 -7.34 2.66
N GLN A 193 -4.63 -7.93 3.65
CA GLN A 193 -3.35 -8.60 3.54
C GLN A 193 -3.55 -9.90 2.73
N MET A 194 -3.87 -9.76 1.44
CA MET A 194 -4.30 -10.88 0.60
C MET A 194 -3.21 -11.93 0.40
N MET A 195 -1.94 -11.60 0.67
CA MET A 195 -0.80 -12.53 0.52
C MET A 195 0.30 -12.20 1.55
N GLY A 196 -0.05 -12.21 2.83
CA GLY A 196 0.93 -12.07 3.92
C GLY A 196 1.68 -13.38 4.22
N PRO A 197 2.95 -13.36 4.65
CA PRO A 197 3.64 -14.55 5.12
C PRO A 197 2.87 -15.17 6.31
N GLY A 198 2.30 -16.36 6.10
CA GLY A 198 1.53 -17.11 7.11
C GLY A 198 0.08 -17.45 6.75
N VAL A 199 -0.45 -17.00 5.59
CA VAL A 199 -1.75 -17.49 5.10
C VAL A 199 -1.55 -18.78 4.30
N ASP A 200 -2.31 -19.81 4.66
CA ASP A 200 -2.34 -21.10 3.97
C ASP A 200 -3.05 -20.94 2.60
N PRO A 201 -2.34 -21.13 1.47
CA PRO A 201 -2.93 -20.96 0.14
C PRO A 201 -4.13 -21.88 -0.10
N ASP A 202 -4.13 -23.10 0.45
CA ASP A 202 -5.25 -24.05 0.28
C ASP A 202 -6.53 -23.54 0.96
N LYS A 203 -6.40 -22.92 2.15
CA LYS A 203 -7.53 -22.28 2.82
C LYS A 203 -8.04 -21.06 2.06
N GLN A 204 -7.14 -20.28 1.47
CA GLN A 204 -7.54 -19.13 0.65
C GLN A 204 -8.30 -19.56 -0.62
N PHE A 205 -7.84 -20.61 -1.29
CA PHE A 205 -8.54 -21.14 -2.46
C PHE A 205 -9.90 -21.73 -2.11
N LYS A 206 -10.03 -22.45 -0.99
CA LYS A 206 -11.32 -22.95 -0.51
C LYS A 206 -12.27 -21.82 -0.14
N ALA A 207 -11.78 -20.81 0.58
CA ALA A 207 -12.57 -19.63 0.91
C ALA A 207 -13.04 -18.89 -0.36
N GLU A 208 -12.19 -18.75 -1.38
CA GLU A 208 -12.59 -18.11 -2.63
C GLU A 208 -13.55 -18.98 -3.45
N ALA A 209 -13.43 -20.31 -3.39
CA ALA A 209 -14.39 -21.23 -4.00
C ALA A 209 -15.78 -21.09 -3.35
N GLU A 210 -15.85 -21.04 -2.01
CA GLU A 210 -17.09 -20.77 -1.28
C GLU A 210 -17.68 -19.39 -1.65
N ASN A 211 -16.83 -18.36 -1.70
CA ASN A 211 -17.25 -17.02 -2.11
C ASN A 211 -17.83 -17.00 -3.53
N LEU A 212 -17.22 -17.72 -4.48
CA LEU A 212 -17.69 -17.82 -5.86
C LEU A 212 -19.00 -18.62 -5.97
N ALA A 213 -19.20 -19.64 -5.13
CA ALA A 213 -20.41 -20.45 -5.12
C ALA A 213 -21.65 -19.67 -4.64
N VAL A 214 -21.48 -18.70 -3.75
CA VAL A 214 -22.58 -17.91 -3.16
C VAL A 214 -23.07 -16.78 -4.08
N ILE A 215 -22.37 -16.46 -5.16
CA ILE A 215 -22.73 -15.34 -6.05
C ILE A 215 -24.00 -15.66 -6.85
N ALA A 216 -25.04 -14.85 -6.62
CA ALA A 216 -26.17 -14.73 -7.53
C ALA A 216 -25.77 -13.85 -8.73
N HIS A 217 -25.78 -14.42 -9.93
CA HIS A 217 -25.41 -13.70 -11.15
C HIS A 217 -26.55 -12.77 -11.59
N TYR A 218 -26.20 -11.56 -11.99
CA TYR A 218 -27.04 -10.66 -12.78
C TYR A 218 -26.13 -10.05 -13.86
N SER A 219 -26.64 -9.80 -15.07
CA SER A 219 -25.85 -9.14 -16.10
C SER A 219 -26.22 -7.66 -16.22
N VAL A 220 -25.20 -6.82 -16.37
CA VAL A 220 -25.39 -5.41 -16.78
C VAL A 220 -25.69 -5.33 -18.28
N LEU A 221 -25.60 -6.43 -19.02
CA LEU A 221 -26.00 -6.48 -20.42
C LEU A 221 -27.51 -6.73 -20.60
N ASP A 222 -28.20 -7.18 -19.55
CA ASP A 222 -29.63 -7.38 -19.59
C ASP A 222 -30.33 -6.00 -19.66
N ASP A 223 -31.31 -5.86 -20.56
CA ASP A 223 -32.07 -4.61 -20.77
C ASP A 223 -31.19 -3.38 -21.05
N VAL A 224 -30.03 -3.57 -21.70
CA VAL A 224 -29.13 -2.46 -22.03
C VAL A 224 -29.72 -1.59 -23.14
N GLU A 225 -30.46 -2.19 -24.08
CA GLU A 225 -31.13 -1.51 -25.18
C GLU A 225 -32.23 -0.57 -24.65
N GLU A 226 -33.02 -1.03 -23.69
CA GLU A 226 -34.08 -0.23 -23.07
C GLU A 226 -33.49 0.96 -22.32
N ARG A 227 -32.47 0.74 -21.49
CA ARG A 227 -31.77 1.81 -20.76
C ARG A 227 -31.10 2.82 -21.68
N LEU A 228 -30.56 2.36 -22.82
CA LEU A 228 -29.99 3.25 -23.82
C LEU A 228 -31.06 4.10 -24.49
N LEU A 229 -32.19 3.49 -24.88
CA LEU A 229 -33.30 4.21 -25.51
C LEU A 229 -33.95 5.22 -24.56
N GLU A 230 -34.14 4.87 -23.28
CA GLU A 230 -34.59 5.81 -22.25
C GLU A 230 -33.65 7.00 -22.09
N GLY A 231 -32.33 6.76 -22.04
CA GLY A 231 -31.33 7.82 -21.93
C GLY A 231 -31.27 8.75 -23.14
N ILE A 232 -31.62 8.27 -24.33
CA ILE A 232 -31.69 9.08 -25.56
C ILE A 232 -33.02 9.84 -25.64
N MET A 233 -34.14 9.21 -25.26
CA MET A 233 -35.49 9.79 -25.28
C MET A 233 -35.74 10.79 -24.14
N SER A 234 -34.95 10.73 -23.06
CA SER A 234 -35.01 11.65 -21.91
C SER A 234 -34.29 12.99 -22.15
N LYS A 235 -33.83 13.29 -23.37
CA LYS A 235 -33.27 14.59 -23.78
C LYS A 235 -34.15 15.26 -24.83
#